data_AF-A0A966PQ47-F1
#
_entry.id   AF-A0A966PQ47-F1
#
_cell.length_a   1.000
_cell.length_b   1.000
_cell.length_c   1.000
_cell.angle_alpha   90.00
_cell.angle_beta   90.00
_cell.angle_gamma   90.00
#
_symmetry.space_group_name_H-M   'P 1'
#
loop_
_entity.id
_entity.type
_entity.pdbx_description
1 polymer ?
#
loop_
_entity_poly.entity_id
_entity_poly.type
_entity_poly.pdbx_seq_one_letter_code
_entity_poly.pdbx_strand_id
1 'polypeptide(L)'
;MSEADGILRLRQPISVTYNWSAGPNATSHLNGLLNGTLIGKRCPGCSLVYFPPRNGVCPKCARILGDDVVVGPRGTITTFGRRSGSKLMARRDVAIVGTAQRPNEVGTTLTSVELILPVINEVIAKVGIERREIGFWCHGSCDYMSGQPFSFVAAVDAIGAWPPIIESHVEGDGALALYEAWVKIQTGECDVALVFSNGKTTSGPIDRILNLQADPYMVTPLWPGFDSLAALQARACLDAGIMSEADGILRLRQP
;
A
#
# COMPACT_ATOMS: atom_id res chain seq x y z
N MET A 1 45.83 -22.06 -20.07
CA MET A 1 45.06 -22.08 -18.81
C MET A 1 43.79 -21.29 -19.06
N SER A 2 42.65 -21.96 -19.09
CA SER A 2 41.38 -21.37 -19.50
C SER A 2 40.81 -20.46 -18.41
N GLU A 3 40.30 -19.32 -18.86
CA GLU A 3 39.63 -18.21 -18.17
C GLU A 3 38.31 -18.59 -17.45
N ALA A 4 38.29 -19.71 -16.71
CA ALA A 4 37.08 -20.27 -16.10
C ALA A 4 37.11 -20.33 -14.55
N ASP A 5 38.17 -19.84 -13.91
CA ASP A 5 38.33 -19.87 -12.43
C ASP A 5 37.84 -18.60 -11.71
N GLY A 6 37.17 -17.68 -12.41
CA GLY A 6 36.79 -16.36 -11.89
C GLY A 6 35.33 -16.20 -11.43
N ILE A 7 34.51 -17.26 -11.40
CA ILE A 7 33.11 -17.15 -10.99
C ILE A 7 32.91 -17.87 -9.65
N LEU A 8 32.77 -17.08 -8.58
CA LEU A 8 32.25 -17.55 -7.31
C LEU A 8 30.75 -17.87 -7.48
N ARG A 9 30.42 -19.13 -7.76
CA ARG A 9 29.03 -19.60 -7.77
C ARG A 9 28.59 -19.93 -6.36
N LEU A 10 27.83 -19.04 -5.74
CA LEU A 10 27.12 -19.32 -4.50
C LEU A 10 25.75 -19.93 -4.83
N ARG A 11 25.55 -21.22 -4.55
CA ARG A 11 24.23 -21.87 -4.65
C ARG A 11 23.63 -21.90 -3.25
N GLN A 12 22.87 -20.86 -2.88
CA GLN A 12 22.04 -20.87 -1.68
C GLN A 12 20.62 -21.29 -2.07
N PRO A 13 20.23 -22.56 -1.88
CA PRO A 13 18.82 -22.90 -1.86
C PRO A 13 18.22 -22.20 -0.64
N ILE A 14 17.49 -21.10 -0.85
CA ILE A 14 16.62 -20.61 0.21
C ILE A 14 15.40 -21.53 0.22
N SER A 15 15.57 -22.65 0.92
CA SER A 15 14.48 -23.52 1.32
C SER A 15 13.91 -22.98 2.62
N VAL A 16 12.96 -22.04 2.53
CA VAL A 16 12.20 -21.66 3.72
C VAL A 16 11.08 -22.67 3.92
N THR A 17 11.31 -23.62 4.82
CA THR A 17 10.25 -24.52 5.28
C THR A 17 9.42 -23.77 6.32
N TYR A 18 8.29 -23.22 5.90
CA TYR A 18 7.32 -22.67 6.83
C TYR A 18 6.51 -23.80 7.47
N ASN A 19 6.71 -24.00 8.77
CA ASN A 19 5.80 -24.80 9.58
C ASN A 19 4.55 -23.96 9.87
N TRP A 20 3.67 -23.87 8.88
CA TRP A 20 2.39 -23.20 9.02
C TRP A 20 1.33 -24.20 9.51
N SER A 21 0.64 -23.85 10.58
CA SER A 21 -0.49 -24.62 11.09
C SER A 21 -1.77 -23.82 10.90
N ALA A 22 -2.79 -24.44 10.31
CA ALA A 22 -4.13 -23.87 10.22
C ALA A 22 -4.77 -23.68 11.63
N GLY A 23 -4.20 -24.31 12.65
CA GLY A 23 -4.78 -24.37 13.99
C GLY A 23 -6.01 -25.30 14.03
N PRO A 24 -6.43 -25.72 15.23
CA PRO A 24 -7.44 -26.77 15.40
C PRO A 24 -8.80 -26.43 14.76
N ASN A 25 -9.12 -25.14 14.63
CA ASN A 25 -10.41 -24.67 14.13
C ASN A 25 -10.49 -24.69 12.60
N ALA A 26 -9.48 -24.15 11.92
CA ALA A 26 -9.46 -24.24 10.46
C ALA A 26 -9.13 -25.67 10.00
N THR A 27 -8.37 -26.46 10.77
CA THR A 27 -8.12 -27.87 10.47
C THR A 27 -9.41 -28.69 10.41
N SER A 28 -10.33 -28.56 11.38
CA SER A 28 -11.60 -29.30 11.33
C SER A 28 -12.45 -28.91 10.11
N HIS A 29 -12.51 -27.61 9.80
CA HIS A 29 -13.16 -27.11 8.60
C HIS A 29 -12.57 -27.66 7.31
N LEU A 30 -11.24 -27.63 7.15
CA LEU A 30 -10.54 -28.12 5.97
C LEU A 30 -10.73 -29.64 5.78
N ASN A 31 -10.67 -30.41 6.87
CA ASN A 31 -10.99 -31.85 6.84
C ASN A 31 -12.45 -32.09 6.44
N GLY A 32 -13.37 -31.24 6.88
CA GLY A 32 -14.76 -31.28 6.44
C GLY A 32 -14.88 -31.12 4.93
N LEU A 33 -14.22 -30.09 4.37
CA LEU A 33 -14.24 -29.82 2.92
C LEU A 33 -13.73 -30.99 2.09
N LEU A 34 -12.66 -31.67 2.53
CA LEU A 34 -12.14 -32.87 1.87
C LEU A 34 -13.19 -34.00 1.80
N ASN A 35 -14.08 -34.06 2.79
CA ASN A 35 -15.16 -35.04 2.89
C ASN A 35 -16.51 -34.52 2.36
N GLY A 36 -16.53 -33.37 1.68
CA GLY A 36 -17.76 -32.76 1.16
C GLY A 36 -18.73 -32.27 2.25
N THR A 37 -18.23 -32.05 3.48
CA THR A 37 -19.02 -31.57 4.62
C THR A 37 -18.59 -30.17 5.01
N LEU A 38 -19.56 -29.31 5.32
CA LEU A 38 -19.29 -27.94 5.74
C LEU A 38 -19.26 -27.91 7.27
N ILE A 39 -18.10 -27.64 7.87
CA ILE A 39 -17.94 -27.60 9.33
C ILE A 39 -17.69 -26.16 9.78
N GLY A 40 -18.53 -25.67 10.70
CA GLY A 40 -18.35 -24.42 11.44
C GLY A 40 -18.14 -24.70 12.93
N LYS A 41 -17.99 -23.65 13.75
CA LYS A 41 -17.88 -23.79 15.21
C LYS A 41 -18.78 -22.86 15.99
N ARG A 42 -19.36 -23.37 17.08
CA ARG A 42 -20.31 -22.64 17.92
C ARG A 42 -19.61 -21.84 19.03
N CYS A 43 -20.01 -20.60 19.22
CA CYS A 43 -19.60 -19.84 20.39
C CYS A 43 -20.40 -20.27 21.64
N PRO A 44 -19.76 -20.58 22.78
CA PRO A 44 -20.47 -20.92 24.02
C PRO A 44 -21.19 -19.73 24.65
N GLY A 45 -20.80 -18.48 24.32
CA GLY A 45 -21.38 -17.27 24.90
C GLY A 45 -22.66 -16.79 24.21
N CYS A 46 -22.66 -16.73 22.87
CA CYS A 46 -23.78 -16.20 22.08
C CYS A 46 -24.45 -17.23 21.17
N SER A 47 -24.01 -18.50 21.23
CA SER A 47 -24.56 -19.63 20.47
C SER A 47 -24.48 -19.52 18.94
N LEU A 48 -23.90 -18.43 18.41
CA LEU A 48 -23.64 -18.24 16.98
C LEU A 48 -22.64 -19.27 16.47
N VAL A 49 -22.86 -19.75 15.25
CA VAL A 49 -21.97 -20.67 14.53
C VAL A 49 -21.19 -19.88 13.48
N TYR A 50 -19.87 -19.91 13.56
CA TYR A 50 -19.00 -19.24 12.59
C TYR A 50 -18.53 -20.23 11.52
N PHE A 51 -18.65 -19.80 10.27
CA PHE A 51 -18.25 -20.56 9.09
C PHE A 51 -17.64 -19.62 8.04
N PRO A 52 -16.38 -19.80 7.61
CA PRO A 52 -15.39 -20.71 8.19
C PRO A 52 -14.89 -20.23 9.57
N PRO A 53 -14.54 -21.13 10.50
CA PRO A 53 -14.05 -20.78 11.84
C PRO A 53 -12.56 -20.38 11.82
N ARG A 54 -12.25 -19.22 11.22
CA ARG A 54 -10.89 -18.78 10.84
C ARG A 54 -9.85 -18.77 11.96
N ASN A 55 -10.13 -18.05 13.06
CA ASN A 55 -9.16 -17.81 14.14
C ASN A 55 -9.57 -18.46 15.47
N GLY A 56 -10.64 -19.28 15.48
CA GLY A 56 -11.10 -19.97 16.67
C GLY A 56 -11.70 -19.10 17.77
N VAL A 57 -11.90 -17.80 17.51
CA VAL A 57 -12.43 -16.86 18.49
C VAL A 57 -13.71 -16.23 17.96
N CYS A 58 -14.71 -16.10 18.84
CA CYS A 58 -15.92 -15.37 18.54
C CYS A 58 -15.62 -13.85 18.52
N PRO A 59 -15.69 -13.16 17.37
CA PRO A 59 -15.45 -11.71 17.29
C PRO A 59 -16.43 -10.89 18.14
N LYS A 60 -17.63 -11.41 18.40
CA LYS A 60 -18.64 -10.73 19.23
C LYS A 60 -18.36 -10.84 20.74
N CYS A 61 -17.86 -11.99 21.19
CA CYS A 61 -17.74 -12.29 22.63
C CYS A 61 -16.31 -12.40 23.12
N ALA A 62 -15.32 -12.36 22.23
CA ALA A 62 -13.91 -12.59 22.53
C ALA A 62 -13.64 -13.92 23.29
N ARG A 63 -14.41 -14.97 22.98
CA ARG A 63 -14.28 -16.32 23.58
C ARG A 63 -13.84 -17.34 22.53
N ILE A 64 -13.12 -18.37 22.96
CA ILE A 64 -12.77 -19.52 22.13
C ILE A 64 -14.05 -20.23 21.68
N LEU A 65 -14.12 -20.58 20.39
CA LEU A 65 -15.21 -21.34 19.83
C LEU A 65 -15.14 -22.79 20.33
N GLY A 66 -16.30 -23.34 20.69
CA GLY A 66 -16.44 -24.70 21.18
C GLY A 66 -16.57 -25.71 20.04
N ASP A 67 -17.60 -26.54 20.13
CA ASP A 67 -17.75 -27.74 19.30
C ASP A 67 -17.93 -27.44 17.82
N ASP A 68 -17.47 -28.40 17.01
CA ASP A 68 -17.72 -28.47 15.58
C ASP A 68 -19.22 -28.66 15.33
N VAL A 69 -19.73 -27.92 14.36
CA VAL A 69 -21.12 -27.98 13.92
C VAL A 69 -21.11 -28.21 12.42
N VAL A 70 -21.67 -29.34 12.00
CA VAL A 70 -21.96 -29.56 10.57
C VAL A 70 -23.06 -28.60 10.17
N VAL A 71 -22.73 -27.69 9.25
CA VAL A 71 -23.69 -26.73 8.70
C VAL A 71 -24.29 -27.30 7.42
N GLY A 72 -25.58 -27.04 7.23
CA GLY A 72 -26.30 -27.49 6.04
C GLY A 72 -25.89 -26.72 4.78
N PRO A 73 -26.22 -27.25 3.59
CA PRO A 73 -25.91 -26.62 2.30
C PRO A 73 -26.77 -25.36 2.02
N ARG A 74 -27.65 -24.98 2.93
CA ARG A 74 -28.55 -23.82 2.81
C ARG A 74 -28.23 -22.82 3.91
N GLY A 75 -28.14 -21.55 3.53
CA GLY A 75 -27.93 -20.44 4.47
C GLY A 75 -28.60 -19.17 3.97
N THR A 76 -28.86 -18.24 4.90
CA THR A 76 -29.37 -16.91 4.58
C THR A 76 -28.21 -15.93 4.61
N ILE A 77 -28.02 -15.18 3.53
CA ILE A 77 -27.03 -14.11 3.49
C ILE A 77 -27.63 -12.90 4.24
N THR A 78 -27.25 -12.72 5.50
CA THR A 78 -27.74 -11.61 6.35
C THR A 78 -27.02 -10.29 6.06
N THR A 79 -25.80 -10.38 5.54
CA THR A 79 -24.96 -9.26 5.20
C THR A 79 -24.22 -9.62 3.93
N PHE A 80 -24.55 -8.93 2.84
CA PHE A 80 -23.79 -8.97 1.60
C PHE A 80 -23.32 -7.57 1.33
N GLY A 81 -22.05 -7.44 0.92
CA GLY A 81 -21.63 -6.27 0.18
C GLY A 81 -22.33 -6.32 -1.16
N ARG A 82 -23.48 -5.65 -1.29
CA ARG A 82 -24.00 -5.32 -2.60
C ARG A 82 -23.02 -4.29 -3.15
N ARG A 83 -22.05 -4.71 -3.97
CA ARG A 83 -21.66 -3.84 -5.06
C ARG A 83 -22.92 -3.78 -5.91
N SER A 84 -23.75 -2.77 -5.65
CA SER A 84 -24.73 -2.42 -6.66
C SER A 84 -23.83 -2.20 -7.85
N GLY A 85 -23.97 -3.04 -8.87
CA GLY A 85 -23.70 -2.55 -10.20
C GLY A 85 -24.59 -1.32 -10.29
N SER A 86 -24.03 -0.15 -9.92
CA SER A 86 -24.40 1.03 -10.64
C SER A 86 -24.27 0.58 -12.09
N LYS A 87 -25.38 0.62 -12.83
CA LYS A 87 -25.30 0.69 -14.29
C LYS A 87 -24.04 1.48 -14.57
N LEU A 88 -23.04 0.87 -15.21
CA LEU A 88 -21.72 1.46 -15.46
C LEU A 88 -21.93 2.95 -15.57
N MET A 89 -21.70 3.71 -14.48
CA MET A 89 -22.10 5.11 -14.54
C MET A 89 -21.21 5.64 -15.64
N ALA A 90 -21.78 6.45 -16.55
CA ALA A 90 -20.94 7.20 -17.46
C ALA A 90 -19.82 7.79 -16.61
N ARG A 91 -18.56 7.49 -16.97
CA ARG A 91 -17.40 7.91 -16.17
C ARG A 91 -17.61 9.37 -15.82
N ARG A 92 -17.57 9.68 -14.53
CA ARG A 92 -17.63 11.07 -14.08
C ARG A 92 -16.40 11.76 -14.65
N ASP A 93 -16.61 12.95 -15.19
CA ASP A 93 -15.50 13.81 -15.57
C ASP A 93 -14.82 14.29 -14.29
N VAL A 94 -13.53 13.97 -14.17
CA VAL A 94 -12.70 14.33 -13.01
C VAL A 94 -11.58 15.23 -13.51
N ALA A 95 -11.39 16.36 -12.86
CA ALA A 95 -10.36 17.33 -13.19
C ALA A 95 -9.45 17.58 -11.99
N ILE A 96 -8.18 17.88 -12.26
CA ILE A 96 -7.26 18.42 -11.27
C ILE A 96 -7.50 19.93 -11.21
N VAL A 97 -8.07 20.41 -10.10
CA VAL A 97 -8.46 21.81 -9.93
C VAL A 97 -7.36 22.69 -9.31
N GLY A 98 -6.32 22.07 -8.76
CA GLY A 98 -5.18 22.79 -8.19
C GLY A 98 -4.02 21.86 -7.85
N THR A 99 -2.81 22.40 -7.88
CA THR A 99 -1.59 21.72 -7.45
C THR A 99 -0.69 22.67 -6.65
N ALA A 100 0.07 22.09 -5.75
CA ALA A 100 1.14 22.77 -5.02
C ALA A 100 2.27 21.76 -4.81
N GLN A 101 3.51 22.26 -4.84
CA GLN A 101 4.70 21.45 -4.61
C GLN A 101 5.75 22.33 -3.95
N ARG A 102 6.36 21.82 -2.88
CA ARG A 102 7.53 22.43 -2.26
C ARG A 102 8.78 22.12 -3.07
N PRO A 103 9.77 23.04 -3.15
CA PRO A 103 11.07 22.73 -3.74
C PRO A 103 11.70 21.49 -3.10
N ASN A 104 12.35 20.67 -3.93
CA ASN A 104 13.20 19.58 -3.45
C ASN A 104 14.46 20.19 -2.83
N GLU A 105 14.79 19.77 -1.61
CA GLU A 105 15.94 20.29 -0.86
C GLU A 105 16.88 19.16 -0.49
N VAL A 106 18.18 19.45 -0.55
CA VAL A 106 19.21 18.56 -0.05
C VAL A 106 19.42 18.83 1.43
N GLY A 107 19.20 17.82 2.27
CA GLY A 107 19.47 17.92 3.71
C GLY A 107 18.46 18.82 4.45
N THR A 108 17.33 18.25 4.86
CA THR A 108 16.30 18.95 5.65
C THR A 108 16.13 18.32 7.03
N THR A 109 16.03 19.16 8.06
CA THR A 109 15.72 18.76 9.44
C THR A 109 14.22 18.72 9.72
N LEU A 110 13.39 19.20 8.79
CA LEU A 110 11.94 19.21 8.95
C LEU A 110 11.37 17.79 8.97
N THR A 111 10.33 17.61 9.77
CA THR A 111 9.48 16.41 9.80
C THR A 111 8.59 16.33 8.56
N SER A 112 8.06 15.14 8.25
CA SER A 112 7.12 14.98 7.14
C SER A 112 5.89 15.88 7.28
N VAL A 113 5.41 16.10 8.50
CA VAL A 113 4.26 16.99 8.79
C VAL A 113 4.58 18.43 8.43
N GLU A 114 5.74 18.93 8.84
CA GLU A 114 6.20 20.30 8.54
C GLU A 114 6.46 20.51 7.04
N LEU A 115 6.79 19.44 6.31
CA LEU A 115 6.93 19.48 4.85
C LEU A 115 5.56 19.51 4.13
N ILE A 116 4.58 18.75 4.63
CA ILE A 116 3.27 18.57 4.00
C ILE A 116 2.32 19.74 4.27
N LEU A 117 2.25 20.21 5.52
CA LEU A 117 1.26 21.19 5.96
C LEU A 117 1.26 22.48 5.12
N PRO A 118 2.41 23.11 4.79
CA PRO A 118 2.43 24.30 3.95
C PRO A 118 1.89 24.06 2.54
N VAL A 119 2.19 22.90 1.95
CA VAL A 119 1.74 22.52 0.59
C VAL A 119 0.23 22.31 0.55
N ILE A 120 -0.32 21.65 1.58
CA ILE A 120 -1.77 21.48 1.73
C ILE A 120 -2.46 22.83 1.88
N ASN A 121 -1.94 23.72 2.75
CA ASN A 121 -2.51 25.05 2.93
C ASN A 121 -2.46 25.87 1.64
N GLU A 122 -1.37 25.79 0.88
CA GLU A 122 -1.22 26.48 -0.41
C GLU A 122 -2.24 26.00 -1.44
N VAL A 123 -2.40 24.68 -1.64
CA VAL A 123 -3.36 24.18 -2.64
C VAL A 123 -4.81 24.48 -2.25
N ILE A 124 -5.15 24.37 -0.96
CA ILE A 124 -6.49 24.71 -0.46
C ILE A 124 -6.79 26.19 -0.68
N ALA A 125 -5.83 27.08 -0.37
CA ALA A 125 -5.98 28.50 -0.61
C ALA A 125 -6.10 28.85 -2.10
N LYS A 126 -5.35 28.17 -2.99
CA LYS A 126 -5.44 28.35 -4.45
C LYS A 126 -6.81 27.94 -5.01
N VAL A 127 -7.35 26.82 -4.53
CA VAL A 127 -8.64 26.29 -4.98
C VAL A 127 -9.81 27.09 -4.37
N GLY A 128 -9.61 27.66 -3.18
CA GLY A 128 -10.61 28.51 -2.51
C GLY A 128 -11.74 27.72 -1.86
N ILE A 129 -11.44 26.53 -1.33
CA ILE A 129 -12.40 25.67 -0.61
C ILE A 129 -12.02 25.54 0.86
N GLU A 130 -12.98 25.17 1.68
CA GLU A 130 -12.78 24.80 3.08
C GLU A 130 -12.34 23.33 3.21
N ARG A 131 -11.52 23.01 4.21
CA ARG A 131 -11.06 21.63 4.47
C ARG A 131 -12.21 20.62 4.61
N ARG A 132 -13.34 21.05 5.17
CA ARG A 132 -14.55 20.24 5.35
C ARG A 132 -15.26 19.84 4.06
N GLU A 133 -14.95 20.52 2.95
CA GLU A 133 -15.50 20.20 1.62
C GLU A 133 -14.76 19.04 0.95
N ILE A 134 -13.57 18.69 1.47
CA ILE A 134 -12.79 17.55 1.00
C ILE A 134 -13.39 16.26 1.60
N GLY A 135 -14.06 15.49 0.75
CA GLY A 135 -14.72 14.24 1.16
C GLY A 135 -13.79 13.03 1.25
N PHE A 136 -12.57 13.12 0.71
CA PHE A 136 -11.59 12.04 0.74
C PHE A 136 -10.15 12.57 0.72
N TRP A 137 -9.33 12.05 1.62
CA TRP A 137 -7.91 12.35 1.71
C TRP A 137 -7.11 11.11 1.34
N CYS A 138 -6.20 11.21 0.38
CA CYS A 138 -5.41 10.07 -0.07
C CYS A 138 -3.93 10.38 -0.05
N HIS A 139 -3.19 9.61 0.75
CA HIS A 139 -1.77 9.82 1.03
C HIS A 139 -0.91 8.76 0.34
N GLY A 140 0.06 9.19 -0.46
CA GLY A 140 1.15 8.35 -0.95
C GLY A 140 2.46 8.58 -0.19
N SER A 141 3.01 7.56 0.44
CA SER A 141 4.38 7.62 0.98
C SER A 141 5.00 6.25 1.11
N CYS A 142 6.30 6.21 1.38
CA CYS A 142 7.04 4.99 1.60
C CYS A 142 7.74 4.97 2.96
N ASP A 143 7.36 4.00 3.81
CA ASP A 143 7.92 3.87 5.17
C ASP A 143 9.44 3.61 5.15
N TYR A 144 9.93 2.92 4.11
CA TYR A 144 11.36 2.70 3.92
C TYR A 144 12.14 4.01 3.80
N MET A 145 11.60 5.00 3.10
CA MET A 145 12.26 6.31 2.95
C MET A 145 12.31 7.05 4.28
N SER A 146 11.18 7.05 5.00
CA SER A 146 11.04 7.74 6.29
C SER A 146 11.84 7.10 7.42
N GLY A 147 12.19 5.80 7.31
CA GLY A 147 12.96 5.06 8.31
C GLY A 147 12.18 4.77 9.61
N GLN A 148 10.85 4.87 9.57
CA GLN A 148 9.97 4.64 10.71
C GLN A 148 8.77 3.78 10.27
N PRO A 149 8.37 2.76 11.06
CA PRO A 149 7.17 2.01 10.77
C PRO A 149 5.93 2.89 11.01
N PHE A 150 4.92 2.77 10.15
CA PHE A 150 3.69 3.54 10.23
C PHE A 150 3.93 5.06 10.11
N SER A 151 4.89 5.48 9.28
CA SER A 151 5.27 6.90 9.16
C SER A 151 4.13 7.78 8.63
N PHE A 152 3.18 7.19 7.91
CA PHE A 152 1.94 7.84 7.46
C PHE A 152 1.04 8.31 8.61
N VAL A 153 1.06 7.65 9.77
CA VAL A 153 0.23 8.03 10.93
C VAL A 153 0.58 9.43 11.40
N ALA A 154 1.87 9.80 11.39
CA ALA A 154 2.29 11.15 11.72
C ALA A 154 1.81 12.17 10.67
N ALA A 155 1.77 11.79 9.39
CA ALA A 155 1.32 12.68 8.32
C ALA A 155 -0.16 13.09 8.45
N VAL A 156 -0.98 12.29 9.16
CA VAL A 156 -2.39 12.60 9.47
C VAL A 156 -2.53 13.91 10.26
N ASP A 157 -1.52 14.32 11.01
CA ASP A 157 -1.53 15.60 11.72
C ASP A 157 -1.57 16.80 10.75
N ALA A 158 -0.98 16.67 9.55
CA ALA A 158 -0.95 17.74 8.55
C ALA A 158 -2.33 18.00 7.89
N ILE A 159 -3.18 16.97 7.85
CA ILE A 159 -4.51 17.07 7.22
C ILE A 159 -5.57 17.58 8.21
N GLY A 160 -5.27 17.62 9.51
CA GLY A 160 -6.20 18.08 10.54
C GLY A 160 -7.40 17.14 10.67
N ALA A 161 -7.13 15.86 10.94
CA ALA A 161 -8.12 14.79 10.90
C ALA A 161 -9.18 14.79 12.02
N TRP A 162 -9.34 15.91 12.74
CA TRP A 162 -10.38 16.10 13.75
C TRP A 162 -11.31 17.26 13.37
N PRO A 163 -12.64 17.07 13.35
CA PRO A 163 -13.39 15.81 13.57
C PRO A 163 -13.03 14.70 12.57
N PRO A 164 -13.31 13.42 12.86
CA PRO A 164 -12.85 12.30 12.04
C PRO A 164 -13.21 12.46 10.56
N ILE A 165 -12.21 12.32 9.70
CA ILE A 165 -12.32 12.37 8.23
C ILE A 165 -11.99 11.01 7.61
N ILE A 166 -12.36 10.84 6.34
CA ILE A 166 -12.00 9.63 5.58
C ILE A 166 -10.63 9.87 4.96
N GLU A 167 -9.65 9.12 5.46
CA GLU A 167 -8.29 9.09 4.96
C GLU A 167 -7.92 7.66 4.54
N SER A 168 -7.13 7.56 3.49
CA SER A 168 -6.54 6.31 3.01
C SER A 168 -5.08 6.53 2.66
N HIS A 169 -4.26 5.55 3.01
CA HIS A 169 -2.83 5.52 2.70
C HIS A 169 -2.52 4.42 1.69
N VAL A 170 -1.71 4.77 0.69
CA VAL A 170 -1.11 3.82 -0.23
C VAL A 170 0.41 3.86 -0.13
N GLU A 171 1.01 2.68 -0.10
CA GLU A 171 2.46 2.56 -0.08
C GLU A 171 3.04 2.92 -1.46
N GLY A 172 4.09 3.73 -1.45
CA GLY A 172 4.82 4.13 -2.65
C GLY A 172 4.66 5.62 -2.97
N ASP A 173 4.44 5.92 -4.25
CA ASP A 173 4.35 7.29 -4.75
C ASP A 173 2.89 7.80 -4.81
N GLY A 174 2.74 9.10 -5.11
CA GLY A 174 1.43 9.75 -5.21
C GLY A 174 0.58 9.29 -6.40
N ALA A 175 1.10 8.48 -7.34
CA ALA A 175 0.33 8.06 -8.51
C ALA A 175 -0.76 7.04 -8.13
N LEU A 176 -0.45 6.12 -7.21
CA LEU A 176 -1.45 5.20 -6.66
C LEU A 176 -2.49 5.95 -5.83
N ALA A 177 -2.08 6.98 -5.09
CA ALA A 177 -2.98 7.79 -4.27
C ALA A 177 -3.96 8.57 -5.17
N LEU A 178 -3.44 9.09 -6.29
CA LEU A 178 -4.26 9.73 -7.32
C LEU A 178 -5.24 8.76 -7.95
N TYR A 179 -4.80 7.54 -8.27
CA TYR A 179 -5.67 6.51 -8.82
C TYR A 179 -6.78 6.12 -7.85
N GLU A 180 -6.47 5.90 -6.56
CA GLU A 180 -7.47 5.58 -5.56
C GLU A 180 -8.48 6.71 -5.37
N ALA A 181 -8.01 7.96 -5.28
CA ALA A 181 -8.89 9.13 -5.19
C ALA A 181 -9.79 9.24 -6.43
N TRP A 182 -9.26 8.99 -7.62
CA TRP A 182 -10.06 8.93 -8.84
C TRP A 182 -11.12 7.83 -8.77
N VAL A 183 -10.77 6.62 -8.34
CA VAL A 183 -11.74 5.53 -8.15
C VAL A 183 -12.82 5.93 -7.15
N LYS A 184 -12.45 6.57 -6.04
CA LYS A 184 -13.37 7.04 -5.00
C LYS A 184 -14.37 8.07 -5.53
N ILE A 185 -13.93 9.01 -6.36
CA ILE A 185 -14.83 9.96 -7.03
C ILE A 185 -15.75 9.23 -8.01
N GLN A 186 -15.23 8.25 -8.76
CA GLN A 186 -16.04 7.46 -9.69
C GLN A 186 -17.12 6.63 -8.99
N THR A 187 -16.94 6.23 -7.73
CA THR A 187 -18.01 5.55 -6.98
C THR A 187 -19.15 6.47 -6.56
N GLY A 188 -18.94 7.80 -6.62
CA GLY A 188 -19.88 8.80 -6.14
C GLY A 188 -19.91 8.94 -4.62
N GLU A 189 -18.94 8.37 -3.91
CA GLU A 189 -18.80 8.50 -2.46
C GLU A 189 -18.23 9.86 -2.04
N CYS A 190 -17.51 10.54 -2.94
CA CYS A 190 -17.07 11.92 -2.76
C CYS A 190 -17.07 12.69 -4.09
N ASP A 191 -17.18 14.01 -4.01
CA ASP A 191 -17.07 14.91 -5.17
C ASP A 191 -15.70 15.61 -5.23
N VAL A 192 -15.05 15.79 -4.08
CA VAL A 192 -13.74 16.44 -3.93
C VAL A 192 -12.82 15.54 -3.12
N ALA A 193 -11.63 15.30 -3.65
CA ALA A 193 -10.56 14.57 -2.97
C ALA A 193 -9.27 15.38 -2.97
N LEU A 194 -8.52 15.31 -1.87
CA LEU A 194 -7.16 15.86 -1.78
C LEU A 194 -6.17 14.71 -1.78
N VAL A 195 -5.30 14.72 -2.78
CA VAL A 195 -4.22 13.75 -2.94
C VAL A 195 -2.92 14.43 -2.56
N PHE A 196 -2.14 13.80 -1.69
CA PHE A 196 -0.84 14.32 -1.29
C PHE A 196 0.17 13.20 -1.16
N SER A 197 1.45 13.55 -1.34
CA SER A 197 2.54 12.61 -1.21
C SER A 197 3.77 13.27 -0.61
N ASN A 198 4.56 12.50 0.13
CA ASN A 198 5.84 12.95 0.63
C ASN A 198 6.89 11.85 0.54
N GLY A 199 8.14 12.27 0.37
CA GLY A 199 9.30 11.40 0.47
C GLY A 199 10.40 12.14 1.21
N LYS A 200 10.87 11.58 2.32
CA LYS A 200 11.97 12.14 3.12
C LYS A 200 13.11 11.14 3.15
N THR A 201 14.10 11.32 2.28
CA THR A 201 15.26 10.41 2.17
C THR A 201 16.36 10.70 3.18
N THR A 202 16.31 11.85 3.85
CA THR A 202 17.36 12.28 4.79
C THR A 202 17.31 11.55 6.15
N SER A 203 16.31 10.70 6.38
CA SER A 203 16.13 9.98 7.64
C SER A 203 17.10 8.80 7.82
N GLY A 204 17.83 8.41 6.77
CA GLY A 204 18.79 7.32 6.84
C GLY A 204 19.62 7.18 5.56
N PRO A 205 20.50 6.16 5.49
CA PRO A 205 21.32 5.91 4.32
C PRO A 205 20.46 5.37 3.16
N ILE A 206 19.87 6.27 2.37
CA ILE A 206 18.84 5.93 1.38
C ILE A 206 19.28 4.85 0.38
N ASP A 207 20.54 4.87 -0.07
CA ASP A 207 21.10 3.83 -0.94
C ASP A 207 21.02 2.43 -0.32
N ARG A 208 21.35 2.33 0.96
CA ARG A 208 21.30 1.04 1.67
C ARG A 208 19.87 0.60 1.93
N ILE A 209 18.98 1.55 2.19
CA ILE A 209 17.56 1.26 2.46
C ILE A 209 16.87 0.78 1.18
N LEU A 210 16.98 1.53 0.08
CA LEU A 210 16.33 1.19 -1.19
C LEU A 210 16.92 -0.08 -1.82
N ASN A 211 18.20 -0.38 -1.56
CA ASN A 211 18.79 -1.65 -1.98
C ASN A 211 18.05 -2.89 -1.44
N LEU A 212 17.46 -2.80 -0.24
CA LEU A 212 16.70 -3.90 0.36
C LEU A 212 15.37 -4.19 -0.35
N GLN A 213 14.92 -3.30 -1.25
CA GLN A 213 13.74 -3.53 -2.10
C GLN A 213 14.05 -4.39 -3.32
N ALA A 214 15.32 -4.56 -3.66
CA ALA A 214 15.73 -5.37 -4.80
C ALA A 214 15.46 -6.87 -4.55
N ASP A 215 15.56 -7.67 -5.61
CA ASP A 215 15.44 -9.12 -5.47
C ASP A 215 16.56 -9.64 -4.53
N PRO A 216 16.19 -10.31 -3.41
CA PRO A 216 17.13 -10.65 -2.36
C PRO A 216 18.16 -11.70 -2.79
N TYR A 217 17.95 -12.38 -3.91
CA TYR A 217 18.80 -13.46 -4.41
C TYR A 217 19.80 -12.99 -5.43
N MET A 218 19.35 -12.17 -6.36
CA MET A 218 20.08 -11.85 -7.59
C MET A 218 20.66 -10.44 -7.57
N VAL A 219 19.98 -9.51 -6.89
CA VAL A 219 20.27 -8.07 -7.04
C VAL A 219 20.70 -7.44 -5.72
N THR A 220 20.00 -7.72 -4.60
CA THR A 220 20.36 -7.17 -3.28
C THR A 220 21.80 -7.49 -2.86
N PRO A 221 22.35 -8.71 -3.05
CA PRO A 221 23.72 -9.01 -2.63
C PRO A 221 24.81 -8.18 -3.33
N LEU A 222 24.49 -7.58 -4.48
CA LEU A 222 25.40 -6.71 -5.22
C LEU A 222 25.45 -5.29 -4.66
N TRP A 223 24.57 -4.94 -3.71
CA TRP A 223 24.45 -3.61 -3.12
C TRP A 223 24.43 -2.46 -4.13
N PRO A 224 23.73 -2.55 -5.29
CA PRO A 224 23.65 -1.41 -6.19
C PRO A 224 22.94 -0.23 -5.51
N GLY A 225 23.55 0.95 -5.62
CA GLY A 225 22.92 2.21 -5.22
C GLY A 225 21.70 2.52 -6.10
N PHE A 226 20.77 3.32 -5.57
CA PHE A 226 19.53 3.61 -6.30
C PHE A 226 19.81 4.38 -7.59
N ASP A 227 20.79 5.29 -7.59
CA ASP A 227 21.24 6.01 -8.78
C ASP A 227 21.79 5.07 -9.86
N SER A 228 22.57 4.06 -9.46
CA SER A 228 23.10 3.06 -10.39
C SER A 228 21.97 2.24 -11.02
N LEU A 229 20.97 1.84 -10.25
CA LEU A 229 19.80 1.13 -10.76
C LEU A 229 18.99 2.01 -11.72
N ALA A 230 18.76 3.27 -11.35
CA ALA A 230 18.07 4.24 -12.21
C ALA A 230 18.83 4.47 -13.52
N ALA A 231 20.17 4.56 -13.48
CA ALA A 231 21.00 4.70 -14.66
C ALA A 231 20.94 3.45 -15.56
N LEU A 232 20.93 2.25 -14.99
CA LEU A 232 20.77 1.00 -15.76
C LEU A 232 19.38 0.90 -16.40
N GLN A 233 18.32 1.29 -15.68
CA GLN A 233 16.97 1.38 -16.22
C GLN A 233 16.89 2.38 -17.37
N ALA A 234 17.48 3.57 -17.19
CA ALA A 234 17.59 4.57 -18.25
C ALA A 234 18.34 4.00 -19.46
N ARG A 235 19.47 3.31 -19.26
CA ARG A 235 20.20 2.69 -20.37
C ARG A 235 19.36 1.66 -21.12
N ALA A 236 18.62 0.81 -20.40
CA ALA A 236 17.74 -0.17 -21.00
C ALA A 236 16.63 0.48 -21.86
N CYS A 237 16.08 1.62 -21.42
CA CYS A 237 15.09 2.39 -22.20
C CYS A 237 15.69 2.98 -23.48
N LEU A 238 16.94 3.45 -23.45
CA LEU A 238 17.66 3.92 -24.65
C LEU A 238 17.89 2.77 -25.63
N ASP A 239 18.40 1.64 -25.15
CA ASP A 239 18.71 0.47 -26.00
C ASP A 239 17.43 -0.13 -26.62
N ALA A 240 16.29 -0.03 -25.93
CA ALA A 240 14.98 -0.44 -26.44
C ALA A 240 14.34 0.58 -27.41
N GLY A 241 14.93 1.75 -27.60
CA GLY A 241 14.38 2.82 -28.45
C GLY A 241 13.09 3.45 -27.90
N ILE A 242 12.80 3.29 -26.60
CA ILE A 242 11.63 3.88 -25.93
C ILE A 242 11.86 5.37 -25.66
N MET A 243 13.12 5.78 -25.52
CA MET A 243 13.54 7.17 -25.39
C MET A 243 14.85 7.41 -26.14
N SER A 244 15.13 8.65 -26.50
CA SER A 244 16.41 9.09 -27.05
C SER A 244 17.26 9.79 -25.99
N GLU A 245 18.57 9.96 -26.24
CA GLU A 245 19.42 10.76 -25.35
C GLU A 245 18.95 12.22 -25.23
N ALA A 246 18.33 12.75 -26.29
CA ALA A 246 17.74 14.09 -26.27
C ALA A 246 16.54 14.19 -25.31
N ASP A 247 15.78 13.10 -25.13
CA ASP A 247 14.66 13.03 -24.18
C ASP A 247 15.14 12.90 -22.73
N GLY A 248 16.28 12.24 -22.51
CA GLY A 248 16.87 11.99 -21.19
C GLY A 248 17.57 13.20 -20.58
N ILE A 249 17.95 14.22 -21.37
CA ILE A 249 18.56 15.46 -20.87
C ILE A 249 17.45 16.41 -20.38
N LEU A 250 16.79 16.03 -19.28
CA LEU A 250 16.24 17.01 -18.36
C LEU A 250 17.45 17.76 -17.78
N ARG A 251 17.73 18.95 -18.34
CA ARG A 251 18.83 19.84 -17.96
C ARG A 251 19.03 19.83 -16.44
N LEU A 252 20.02 19.07 -15.97
CA LEU A 252 20.59 19.24 -14.64
C LEU A 252 21.04 20.69 -14.60
N ARG A 253 20.26 21.57 -13.96
CA ARG A 253 20.67 22.95 -13.71
C ARG A 253 22.01 22.86 -13.00
N GLN A 254 23.05 23.38 -13.66
CA GLN A 254 24.33 23.62 -13.03
C GLN A 254 24.13 24.52 -11.80
N PRO A 255 24.98 24.35 -10.76
CA PRO A 255 24.76 24.89 -9.41
C PRO A 255 24.55 26.41 -9.36
#